data_AF-A0A5B7C7W0-F1
#
_entry.id   AF-A0A5B7C7W0-F1
#
_cell.length_a   1.000
_cell.length_b   1.000
_cell.length_c   1.000
_cell.angle_alpha   90.00
_cell.angle_beta   90.00
_cell.angle_gamma   90.00
#
_symmetry.space_group_name_H-M   'P 1'
#
loop_
_entity.id
_entity.type
_entity.pdbx_description
1 polymer ?
#
loop_
_entity_poly.entity_id
_entity_poly.type
_entity_poly.pdbx_seq_one_letter_code
_entity_poly.pdbx_strand_id
1 'polypeptide(L)'
;TNTGQLEEMPLGIGKLTSLQTLSKIVVGRSNGLKLRELRNLLGLRGTLSILGMHHVTDVQDAREANLKSKLHLDELVMEWTSNFNDPQNERLERDVLDVL
;
A
#
# COMPACT_ATOMS: atom_id res chain seq x y z
N THR A 1 9.11 -12.30 -2.65
CA THR A 1 8.05 -12.95 -3.47
C THR A 1 8.48 -13.02 -4.93
N ASN A 2 8.29 -14.17 -5.60
CA ASN A 2 8.68 -14.38 -7.01
C ASN A 2 7.63 -13.81 -8.00
N THR A 3 7.38 -12.51 -7.89
CA THR A 3 6.39 -11.77 -8.71
C THR A 3 7.01 -10.46 -9.23
N GLY A 4 8.20 -10.55 -9.83
CA GLY A 4 8.95 -9.39 -10.31
C GLY A 4 8.34 -8.70 -11.54
N GLN A 5 7.43 -9.37 -12.24
CA GLN A 5 6.73 -8.85 -13.43
C GLN A 5 5.29 -8.40 -13.11
N LEU A 6 4.90 -8.39 -11.83
CA LEU A 6 3.56 -7.95 -11.43
C LEU A 6 3.53 -6.42 -11.37
N GLU A 7 2.81 -5.81 -12.31
CA GLU A 7 2.71 -4.35 -12.43
C GLU A 7 1.44 -3.76 -11.80
N GLU A 8 0.35 -4.54 -11.74
CA GLU A 8 -0.92 -4.10 -11.16
C GLU A 8 -1.62 -5.22 -10.39
N MET A 9 -2.41 -4.83 -9.39
CA MET A 9 -3.25 -5.73 -8.61
C MET A 9 -4.70 -5.71 -9.12
N PRO A 10 -5.43 -6.84 -9.05
CA PRO A 10 -6.86 -6.83 -9.34
C PRO A 10 -7.59 -5.91 -8.36
N LEU A 11 -8.59 -5.19 -8.88
CA LEU A 11 -9.48 -4.35 -8.07
C LEU A 11 -10.40 -5.21 -7.19
N GLY A 12 -10.77 -4.68 -6.03
CA GLY A 12 -11.70 -5.35 -5.11
C GLY A 12 -11.05 -6.37 -4.18
N ILE A 13 -9.72 -6.41 -4.09
CA ILE A 13 -9.01 -7.24 -3.10
C ILE A 13 -9.47 -6.89 -1.68
N GLY A 14 -9.87 -5.65 -1.42
CA GLY A 14 -10.40 -5.19 -0.14
C GLY A 14 -11.70 -5.86 0.32
N LYS A 15 -12.34 -6.66 -0.55
CA LYS A 15 -13.51 -7.47 -0.23
C LYS A 15 -13.14 -8.82 0.40
N LEU A 16 -11.87 -9.23 0.32
CA LEU A 16 -11.38 -10.48 0.88
C LEU A 16 -11.09 -10.33 2.38
N THR A 17 -12.11 -10.01 3.18
CA THR A 17 -11.95 -9.66 4.61
C THR A 17 -11.37 -10.77 5.48
N SER A 18 -11.51 -12.03 5.06
CA SER A 18 -10.90 -13.21 5.72
C SER A 18 -9.49 -13.55 5.20
N LEU A 19 -8.92 -12.74 4.31
CA LEU A 19 -7.58 -12.97 3.76
C LEU A 19 -6.53 -12.85 4.86
N GLN A 20 -5.75 -13.92 5.05
CA GLN A 20 -4.69 -13.97 6.07
C GLN A 20 -3.30 -13.75 5.49
N THR A 21 -3.05 -14.23 4.27
CA THR A 21 -1.73 -14.15 3.66
C THR A 21 -1.80 -13.36 2.37
N LEU A 22 -1.15 -12.21 2.37
CA LEU A 22 -0.89 -11.41 1.17
C LEU A 22 0.46 -10.73 1.36
N SER A 23 1.47 -11.21 0.65
CA SER A 23 2.87 -10.82 0.88
C SER A 23 3.36 -9.68 -0.02
N LYS A 24 2.63 -9.37 -1.11
CA LYS A 24 2.94 -8.24 -1.99
C LYS A 24 1.66 -7.57 -2.48
N ILE A 25 1.66 -6.24 -2.47
CA ILE A 25 0.68 -5.37 -3.11
C ILE A 25 1.43 -4.38 -3.99
N VAL A 26 0.88 -4.11 -5.18
CA VAL A 26 1.36 -3.05 -6.06
C VAL A 26 0.26 -2.00 -6.15
N VAL A 27 0.54 -0.79 -5.68
CA VAL A 27 -0.35 0.36 -5.80
C VAL A 27 -0.35 0.80 -7.26
N GLY A 28 -1.52 0.73 -7.88
CA GLY A 28 -1.68 1.06 -9.29
C GLY A 28 -1.78 2.56 -9.53
N ARG A 29 -1.71 2.95 -10.81
CA ARG A 29 -1.90 4.34 -11.26
C ARG A 29 -3.36 4.78 -11.13
N SER A 30 -3.78 5.81 -11.87
CA SER A 30 -5.12 6.44 -11.78
C SER A 30 -6.28 5.46 -11.63
N ASN A 31 -6.30 4.37 -12.41
CA ASN A 31 -7.39 3.39 -12.43
C ASN A 31 -7.06 2.05 -11.73
N GLY A 32 -5.88 1.93 -11.15
CA GLY A 32 -5.44 0.72 -10.48
C GLY A 32 -5.81 0.68 -9.00
N LEU A 33 -5.36 -0.37 -8.32
CA LEU A 33 -5.60 -0.56 -6.88
C LEU A 33 -5.08 0.65 -6.09
N LYS A 34 -5.96 1.20 -5.25
CA LYS A 34 -5.65 2.28 -4.31
C LYS A 34 -5.31 1.72 -2.95
N LEU A 35 -4.45 2.44 -2.22
CA LEU A 35 -4.00 2.02 -0.89
C LEU A 35 -5.17 1.84 0.09
N ARG A 36 -6.23 2.66 -0.04
CA ARG A 36 -7.47 2.55 0.75
C ARG A 36 -8.18 1.20 0.64
N GLU A 37 -7.96 0.41 -0.41
CA GLU A 37 -8.55 -0.93 -0.54
C GLU A 37 -8.11 -1.87 0.60
N LEU A 38 -6.99 -1.59 1.25
CA LEU A 38 -6.47 -2.40 2.35
C LEU A 38 -7.19 -2.17 3.68
N ARG A 39 -8.13 -1.23 3.73
CA ARG A 39 -8.88 -0.85 4.94
C ARG A 39 -9.46 -2.05 5.69
N ASN A 40 -10.07 -2.98 4.95
CA ASN A 40 -10.83 -4.09 5.55
C ASN A 40 -9.99 -5.38 5.70
N LEU A 41 -8.73 -5.38 5.26
CA LEU A 41 -7.85 -6.55 5.31
C LEU A 41 -7.13 -6.65 6.67
N LEU A 42 -7.92 -6.67 7.74
CA LEU A 42 -7.42 -6.66 9.13
C LEU A 42 -6.82 -8.01 9.56
N GLY A 43 -7.19 -9.09 8.87
CA GLY A 43 -6.71 -10.44 9.15
C GLY A 43 -5.32 -10.77 8.59
N LEU A 44 -4.69 -9.84 7.87
CA LEU A 44 -3.39 -10.06 7.23
C LEU A 44 -2.29 -10.33 8.24
N ARG A 45 -1.42 -11.28 7.90
CA ARG A 45 -0.37 -11.82 8.76
C ARG A 45 0.98 -11.86 8.05
N GLY A 46 2.05 -11.91 8.84
CA GLY A 46 3.41 -12.05 8.34
C GLY A 46 3.95 -10.75 7.74
N THR A 47 4.82 -10.87 6.75
CA THR A 47 5.38 -9.72 6.03
C THR A 47 4.48 -9.28 4.89
N LEU A 48 4.14 -7.98 4.86
CA LEU A 48 3.49 -7.34 3.73
C LEU A 48 4.43 -6.34 3.04
N SER A 49 4.69 -6.52 1.75
CA SER A 49 5.39 -5.53 0.92
C SER A 49 4.40 -4.71 0.07
N ILE A 50 4.47 -3.38 0.16
CA ILE A 50 3.66 -2.44 -0.62
C ILE A 50 4.58 -1.68 -1.56
N LEU A 51 4.41 -1.90 -2.87
CA LEU A 51 5.19 -1.26 -3.92
C LEU A 51 4.36 -0.17 -4.59
N GLY A 52 5.02 0.78 -5.24
CA GLY A 52 4.35 1.83 -6.01
C GLY A 52 3.80 2.97 -5.16
N MET A 53 4.40 3.23 -3.99
CA MET A 53 3.91 4.25 -3.06
C MET A 53 3.90 5.67 -3.65
N HIS A 54 4.74 5.95 -4.65
CA HIS A 54 4.74 7.19 -5.43
C HIS A 54 3.43 7.44 -6.21
N HIS A 55 2.57 6.43 -6.39
CA HIS A 55 1.23 6.60 -6.97
C HIS A 55 0.17 7.05 -5.95
N VAL A 56 0.51 7.13 -4.66
CA VAL A 56 -0.39 7.63 -3.61
C VAL A 56 -0.38 9.15 -3.62
N THR A 57 -1.37 9.74 -4.28
CA THR A 57 -1.51 11.21 -4.41
C THR A 57 -2.42 11.85 -3.37
N ASP A 58 -3.08 11.04 -2.54
CA ASP A 58 -4.02 11.48 -1.52
C ASP A 58 -3.66 10.85 -0.17
N VAL A 59 -3.32 11.70 0.81
CA VAL A 59 -3.02 11.30 2.19
C VAL A 59 -4.19 10.57 2.83
N GLN A 60 -5.42 10.86 2.41
CA GLN A 60 -6.60 10.17 2.90
C GLN A 60 -6.60 8.68 2.51
N ASP A 61 -6.06 8.30 1.35
CA ASP A 61 -5.96 6.90 0.94
C ASP A 61 -5.02 6.11 1.86
N ALA A 62 -3.93 6.74 2.29
CA ALA A 62 -3.00 6.19 3.25
C ALA A 62 -3.64 6.03 4.64
N ARG A 63 -4.35 7.05 5.11
CA ARG A 63 -5.09 6.99 6.38
C ARG A 63 -6.15 5.88 6.37
N GLU A 64 -6.90 5.75 5.28
CA GLU A 64 -7.96 4.74 5.16
C GLU A 64 -7.42 3.32 5.05
N ALA A 65 -6.22 3.15 4.50
CA ALA A 65 -5.56 1.85 4.47
C ALA A 65 -5.37 1.25 5.85
N ASN A 66 -5.26 2.10 6.90
CA ASN A 66 -5.25 1.71 8.30
C ASN A 66 -4.25 0.58 8.57
N LEU A 67 -2.98 0.80 8.20
CA LEU A 67 -1.93 -0.21 8.34
C LEU A 67 -1.59 -0.46 9.82
N LYS A 68 -1.58 0.58 10.66
CA LYS A 68 -1.41 0.46 12.13
C LYS A 68 -2.38 -0.51 12.82
N SER A 69 -3.60 -0.67 12.30
CA SER A 69 -4.59 -1.58 12.93
C SER A 69 -4.44 -3.05 12.52
N LYS A 70 -3.49 -3.39 11.64
CA LYS A 70 -3.25 -4.78 11.18
C LYS A 70 -2.33 -5.50 12.17
N LEU A 71 -2.90 -5.89 13.30
CA LEU A 71 -2.19 -6.40 14.48
C LEU A 71 -1.39 -7.70 14.27
N HIS A 72 -1.62 -8.42 13.16
CA HIS A 72 -0.97 -9.70 12.89
C HIS A 72 0.16 -9.60 11.85
N LEU A 73 0.42 -8.40 11.31
CA LEU A 73 1.60 -8.19 10.49
C LEU A 73 2.85 -8.16 11.35
N ASP A 74 3.85 -8.95 10.96
CA ASP A 74 5.15 -9.01 11.61
C ASP A 74 6.09 -7.93 11.05
N GLU A 75 5.94 -7.61 9.76
CA GLU A 75 6.79 -6.67 9.04
C GLU A 75 5.99 -5.97 7.93
N LEU A 76 6.25 -4.68 7.76
CA LEU A 76 5.73 -3.87 6.66
C LEU A 76 6.90 -3.28 5.88
N VAL A 77 6.96 -3.58 4.59
CA VAL A 77 7.96 -3.01 3.67
C VAL A 77 7.23 -2.10 2.70
N MET A 78 7.68 -0.86 2.56
CA MET A 78 7.08 0.12 1.64
C MET A 78 8.14 0.64 0.68
N GLU A 79 7.83 0.62 -0.61
CA GLU A 79 8.77 1.02 -1.65
C GLU A 79 8.24 2.21 -2.47
N TRP A 80 9.02 3.28 -2.46
CA TRP A 80 8.88 4.43 -3.34
C TRP A 80 9.89 4.31 -4.48
N THR A 81 9.41 4.13 -5.72
CA THR A 81 10.29 4.26 -6.89
C THR A 81 10.46 5.73 -7.20
N SER A 82 11.70 6.16 -7.21
CA SER A 82 12.05 7.55 -7.02
C SER A 82 12.10 8.33 -8.33
N ASN A 83 11.43 9.48 -8.35
CA ASN A 83 11.90 10.64 -9.11
C ASN A 83 12.22 11.73 -8.07
N PHE A 84 13.41 11.65 -7.46
CA PHE A 84 13.86 12.52 -6.35
C PHE A 84 13.96 14.03 -6.68
N ASN A 85 13.52 14.47 -7.86
CA ASN A 85 13.70 15.84 -8.34
C ASN A 85 12.47 16.74 -8.15
N ASP A 86 11.39 16.27 -7.51
CA ASP A 86 10.21 17.07 -7.21
C ASP A 86 10.05 17.32 -5.69
N PRO A 87 10.30 18.55 -5.20
CA PRO A 87 10.11 18.91 -3.80
C PRO A 87 8.66 18.73 -3.31
N GLN A 88 7.66 18.80 -4.20
CA GLN A 88 6.26 18.56 -3.81
C GLN A 88 6.01 17.09 -3.49
N ASN A 89 6.69 16.17 -4.18
CA ASN A 89 6.62 14.75 -3.86
C ASN A 89 7.19 14.47 -2.47
N GLU A 90 8.32 15.07 -2.10
CA GLU A 90 8.93 14.84 -0.79
C GLU A 90 7.98 15.21 0.37
N ARG A 91 7.28 16.35 0.26
CA ARG A 91 6.31 16.75 1.29
C ARG A 91 5.14 15.78 1.38
N LEU A 92 4.57 15.39 0.24
CA LEU A 92 3.47 14.43 0.20
C LEU A 92 3.88 13.06 0.74
N GLU A 93 5.08 12.57 0.41
CA GLU A 93 5.61 11.30 0.93
C GLU A 93 5.72 11.32 2.46
N ARG A 94 6.18 12.43 3.04
CA ARG A 94 6.21 12.62 4.50
C ARG A 94 4.81 12.65 5.10
N ASP A 95 3.89 13.42 4.51
CA ASP A 95 2.50 13.50 4.99
C ASP A 95 1.80 12.12 4.93
N VAL A 96 2.10 11.31 3.90
CA VAL A 96 1.64 9.92 3.77
C VAL A 96 2.25 9.04 4.86
N LEU A 97 3.57 9.12 5.09
CA LEU A 97 4.25 8.34 6.15
C LEU A 97 3.71 8.64 7.55
N ASP A 98 3.38 9.89 7.85
CA ASP A 98 2.88 10.29 9.17
C ASP A 98 1.51 9.66 9.52
N VAL A 99 0.68 9.39 8.50
CA VAL A 99 -0.68 8.85 8.70
C VAL A 99 -0.79 7.32 8.60
N LEU A 100 0.24 6.63 8.10
CA LEU A 100 0.24 5.18 7.84
C LEU A 100 0.32 4.32 9.08
#